data_AF-A0A517Q6E2-F1
#
_entry.id   AF-A0A517Q6E2-F1
#
_cell.length_a   1.000
_cell.length_b   1.000
_cell.length_c   1.000
_cell.angle_alpha   90.00
_cell.angle_beta   90.00
_cell.angle_gamma   90.00
#
_symmetry.space_group_name_H-M   'P 1'
#
loop_
_entity.id
_entity.type
_entity.pdbx_description
1 polymer ?
#
loop_
_entity_poly.entity_id
_entity_poly.type
_entity_poly.pdbx_seq_one_letter_code
_entity_poly.pdbx_strand_id
1 'polypeptide(L)'
;MSFSSFYQLIVKTRWWFGALLGIITTVCMFASLFKYSGGVPAFKFLMCIAGGANALIAVAGAMTFFPLIFAPKAWLVSDPLGKNWLKRTGVTGRFQIAAFRFATFIIAIAASFFCAASCMVIVGRILEMTKKSVN
;
A
#
# COMPACT_ATOMS: atom_id res chain seq x y z
N MET A 1 -23.98 -2.14 -2.67
CA MET A 1 -23.19 -2.25 -1.42
C MET A 1 -23.07 -0.84 -0.82
N SER A 2 -23.34 -0.64 0.48
CA SER A 2 -23.13 0.68 1.10
C SER A 2 -21.63 0.98 1.23
N PHE A 3 -21.24 2.26 1.25
CA PHE A 3 -19.84 2.65 1.44
C PHE A 3 -19.28 2.13 2.78
N SER A 4 -20.12 2.05 3.81
CA SER A 4 -19.75 1.52 5.12
C SER A 4 -19.35 0.04 5.04
N SER A 5 -20.16 -0.78 4.37
CA SER A 5 -19.84 -2.20 4.14
C SER A 5 -18.58 -2.38 3.30
N PHE A 6 -18.40 -1.57 2.26
CA PHE A 6 -17.19 -1.60 1.42
C PHE A 6 -15.93 -1.24 2.22
N TYR A 7 -15.99 -0.17 3.00
CA TYR A 7 -14.88 0.26 3.84
C TYR A 7 -14.53 -0.78 4.93
N GLN A 8 -15.52 -1.44 5.52
CA GLN A 8 -15.27 -2.53 6.45
C GLN A 8 -14.60 -3.74 5.79
N LEU A 9 -15.00 -4.09 4.56
CA LEU A 9 -14.33 -5.13 3.78
C LEU A 9 -12.85 -4.79 3.59
N ILE A 10 -12.55 -3.56 3.19
CA ILE A 10 -11.17 -3.07 3.03
C ILE A 10 -10.39 -3.17 4.33
N VAL A 11 -10.94 -2.71 5.46
CA VAL A 11 -10.24 -2.74 6.75
C VAL A 11 -9.87 -4.18 7.15
N LYS A 12 -10.74 -5.15 6.84
CA LYS A 12 -10.49 -6.57 7.11
C LYS A 12 -9.44 -7.18 6.17
N THR A 13 -9.39 -6.77 4.91
CA THR A 13 -8.56 -7.43 3.88
C THR A 13 -7.22 -6.75 3.61
N ARG A 14 -7.11 -5.43 3.81
CA ARG A 14 -5.94 -4.63 3.40
C ARG A 14 -4.61 -5.11 3.95
N TRP A 15 -4.57 -5.55 5.21
CA TRP A 15 -3.34 -6.01 5.84
C TRP A 15 -2.96 -7.42 5.39
N TRP A 16 -3.95 -8.26 5.08
CA TRP A 16 -3.72 -9.59 4.55
C TRP A 16 -3.13 -9.52 3.13
N PHE A 17 -3.72 -8.71 2.26
CA PHE A 17 -3.16 -8.43 0.92
C PHE A 17 -1.80 -7.74 1.00
N GLY A 18 -1.65 -6.75 1.90
CA GLY A 18 -0.37 -6.08 2.12
C GLY A 18 0.72 -7.05 2.59
N ALA A 19 0.40 -7.94 3.54
CA ALA A 19 1.35 -8.94 4.03
C ALA A 19 1.78 -9.90 2.92
N LEU A 20 0.83 -10.37 2.10
CA LEU A 20 1.11 -11.22 0.96
C LEU A 20 2.09 -10.54 -0.02
N LEU A 21 1.80 -9.30 -0.44
CA LEU A 21 2.70 -8.59 -1.36
C LEU A 21 4.05 -8.25 -0.70
N GLY A 22 4.05 -7.93 0.59
CA GLY A 22 5.25 -7.66 1.37
C GLY A 22 6.20 -8.86 1.39
N ILE A 23 5.67 -10.05 1.69
CA ILE A 23 6.44 -11.31 1.72
C ILE A 23 7.01 -11.62 0.32
N ILE A 24 6.17 -11.56 -0.72
CA ILE A 24 6.62 -11.83 -2.09
C ILE A 24 7.72 -10.84 -2.51
N THR A 25 7.54 -9.55 -2.19
CA THR A 25 8.53 -8.51 -2.46
C THR A 25 9.86 -8.79 -1.75
N THR A 26 9.83 -9.13 -0.45
CA THR A 26 11.03 -9.49 0.30
C THR A 26 11.76 -10.67 -0.31
N VAL A 27 11.05 -11.74 -0.70
CA VAL A 27 11.65 -12.92 -1.33
C VAL A 27 12.29 -12.57 -2.68
N CYS A 28 11.60 -11.78 -3.51
CA CYS A 28 12.13 -11.34 -4.81
C CYS A 28 13.37 -10.46 -4.63
N MET A 29 13.32 -9.50 -3.70
CA MET A 29 14.48 -8.65 -3.37
C MET A 29 15.65 -9.48 -2.84
N PHE A 30 15.40 -10.47 -1.99
CA PHE A 30 16.44 -11.34 -1.46
C PHE A 30 17.14 -12.10 -2.59
N ALA A 31 16.37 -12.72 -3.49
CA ALA A 31 16.91 -13.44 -4.64
C ALA A 31 17.76 -12.53 -5.55
N SER A 32 17.33 -11.29 -5.79
CA SER A 32 18.06 -10.34 -6.63
C SER A 32 19.30 -9.74 -5.93
N LEU A 33 19.17 -9.26 -4.69
CA LEU A 33 20.25 -8.60 -3.96
C LEU A 33 21.41 -9.54 -3.65
N PHE A 34 21.12 -10.79 -3.28
CA PHE A 34 22.20 -11.75 -3.00
C PHE A 34 22.87 -12.28 -4.27
N LYS A 35 22.20 -12.24 -5.41
CA LYS A 35 22.77 -12.67 -6.69
C LYS A 35 23.59 -11.58 -7.38
N TYR A 36 23.14 -10.32 -7.34
CA TYR A 36 23.68 -9.26 -8.20
C TYR A 36 24.46 -8.17 -7.45
N SER A 37 24.35 -8.09 -6.12
CA SER A 37 25.09 -7.08 -5.34
C SER A 37 26.26 -7.72 -4.60
N GLY A 38 27.42 -7.05 -4.60
CA GLY A 38 28.58 -7.40 -3.77
C GLY A 38 28.52 -6.87 -2.33
N GLY A 39 27.42 -6.21 -1.94
CA GLY A 39 27.30 -5.56 -0.63
C GLY A 39 27.30 -6.51 0.57
N VAL A 40 27.46 -5.93 1.77
CA VAL A 40 27.49 -6.65 3.05
C VAL A 40 26.17 -7.42 3.29
N PRO A 41 26.22 -8.72 3.67
CA PRO A 41 25.02 -9.55 3.86
C PRO A 41 23.98 -8.95 4.82
N ALA A 42 24.42 -8.38 5.95
CA ALA A 42 23.54 -7.77 6.94
C ALA A 42 22.75 -6.58 6.35
N PHE A 43 23.41 -5.74 5.56
CA PHE A 43 22.76 -4.59 4.90
C PHE A 43 21.74 -5.05 3.85
N LYS A 44 22.06 -6.10 3.07
CA LYS A 44 21.12 -6.69 2.10
C LYS A 44 19.86 -7.22 2.78
N PHE A 45 20.02 -7.92 3.90
CA PHE A 45 18.89 -8.45 4.66
C PHE A 45 17.98 -7.33 5.17
N LEU A 46 18.58 -6.27 5.72
CA LEU A 46 17.85 -5.08 6.17
C LEU A 46 17.07 -4.43 5.03
N MET A 47 17.68 -4.30 3.84
CA MET A 47 17.01 -3.75 2.66
C MET A 47 15.83 -4.62 2.18
N CYS A 48 15.94 -5.95 2.28
CA CYS A 48 14.84 -6.86 1.92
C CYS A 48 13.64 -6.74 2.88
N ILE A 49 13.90 -6.61 4.18
CA ILE A 49 12.85 -6.39 5.18
C ILE A 49 12.23 -5.01 4.99
N ALA A 50 13.04 -3.96 4.84
CA ALA A 50 12.55 -2.61 4.63
C ALA A 50 11.71 -2.50 3.36
N GLY A 51 12.16 -3.14 2.26
CA GLY A 51 11.41 -3.19 1.00
C GLY A 51 10.07 -3.93 1.12
N GLY A 52 10.04 -5.07 1.83
CA GLY A 52 8.80 -5.80 2.10
C GLY A 52 7.83 -5.04 3.00
N ALA A 53 8.33 -4.41 4.06
CA ALA A 53 7.53 -3.56 4.94
C ALA A 53 6.94 -2.37 4.17
N ASN A 54 7.74 -1.75 3.30
CA ASN A 54 7.26 -0.66 2.44
C ASN A 54 6.16 -1.13 1.47
N ALA A 55 6.34 -2.30 0.83
CA ALA A 55 5.33 -2.89 -0.05
C ALA A 55 4.00 -3.16 0.69
N LEU A 56 4.09 -3.71 1.91
CA LEU A 56 2.94 -3.96 2.77
C LEU A 56 2.19 -2.67 3.09
N ILE A 57 2.90 -1.65 3.57
CA ILE A 57 2.31 -0.36 3.93
C ILE A 57 1.72 0.34 2.69
N ALA A 58 2.41 0.27 1.56
CA ALA A 58 1.98 0.86 0.30
C ALA A 58 0.65 0.26 -0.19
N VAL A 59 0.51 -1.06 -0.20
CA VAL A 59 -0.74 -1.74 -0.59
C VAL A 59 -1.86 -1.42 0.39
N ALA A 60 -1.61 -1.59 1.69
CA ALA A 60 -2.62 -1.35 2.71
C ALA A 60 -3.09 0.11 2.70
N GLY A 61 -2.15 1.04 2.46
CA GLY A 61 -2.39 2.46 2.26
C GLY A 61 -3.23 2.73 1.02
N ALA A 62 -2.81 2.26 -0.16
CA ALA A 62 -3.54 2.47 -1.41
C ALA A 62 -4.98 1.94 -1.32
N MET A 63 -5.17 0.73 -0.79
CA MET A 63 -6.50 0.14 -0.57
C MET A 63 -7.38 0.96 0.39
N THR A 64 -6.78 1.68 1.33
CA THR A 64 -7.51 2.50 2.32
C THR A 64 -7.82 3.89 1.77
N PHE A 65 -6.82 4.56 1.20
CA PHE A 65 -6.92 5.97 0.86
C PHE A 65 -7.67 6.21 -0.45
N PHE A 66 -7.56 5.32 -1.45
CA PHE A 66 -8.33 5.48 -2.69
C PHE A 66 -9.85 5.57 -2.45
N PRO A 67 -10.47 4.61 -1.73
CA PRO A 67 -11.87 4.69 -1.36
C PRO A 67 -12.24 5.97 -0.59
N LEU A 68 -11.36 6.45 0.29
CA LEU A 68 -11.62 7.63 1.12
C LEU A 68 -11.71 8.93 0.31
N ILE A 69 -11.03 9.02 -0.84
CA ILE A 69 -11.17 10.16 -1.77
C ILE A 69 -12.63 10.30 -2.22
N PHE A 70 -13.26 9.17 -2.52
CA PHE A 70 -14.62 9.08 -3.04
C PHE A 70 -15.68 8.89 -1.93
N ALA A 71 -15.28 8.91 -0.65
CA ALA A 71 -16.19 8.72 0.47
C ALA A 71 -17.34 9.72 0.42
N PRO A 72 -18.62 9.28 0.41
CA PRO A 72 -19.76 10.18 0.41
C PRO A 72 -19.70 11.14 1.60
N LYS A 73 -20.02 12.43 1.38
CA LYS A 73 -20.05 13.42 2.48
C LYS A 73 -20.97 12.96 3.62
N ALA A 74 -22.13 12.39 3.27
CA ALA A 74 -23.06 11.81 4.23
C ALA A 74 -22.36 10.77 5.12
N TRP A 75 -21.64 9.80 4.55
CA TRP A 75 -20.90 8.81 5.32
C TRP A 75 -19.84 9.44 6.23
N LEU A 76 -19.07 10.41 5.74
CA LEU A 76 -18.04 11.09 6.55
C LEU A 76 -18.61 11.79 7.80
N VAL A 77 -19.82 12.36 7.70
CA VAL A 77 -20.40 13.17 8.78
C VAL A 77 -21.43 12.41 9.62
N SER A 78 -22.04 11.33 9.12
CA SER A 78 -23.11 10.60 9.82
C SER A 78 -22.67 9.24 10.33
N ASP A 79 -21.79 8.53 9.62
CA ASP A 79 -21.33 7.19 9.99
C ASP A 79 -20.21 7.27 11.06
N PRO A 80 -20.24 6.41 12.10
CA PRO A 80 -19.19 6.38 13.12
C PRO A 80 -17.76 6.22 12.57
N LEU A 81 -17.59 5.42 11.50
CA LEU A 81 -16.29 5.19 10.88
C LEU A 81 -15.80 6.44 10.13
N GLY A 82 -16.70 7.12 9.43
CA GLY A 82 -16.42 8.39 8.77
C GLY A 82 -16.07 9.50 9.76
N LYS A 83 -16.84 9.61 10.85
CA LYS A 83 -16.57 10.57 11.93
C LYS A 83 -15.21 10.33 12.59
N ASN A 84 -14.84 9.07 12.80
CA ASN A 84 -13.52 8.73 13.34
C ASN A 84 -12.37 9.19 12.43
N TRP A 85 -12.53 9.12 11.11
CA TRP A 85 -11.54 9.67 10.18
C TRP A 85 -11.42 11.18 10.30
N LEU A 86 -12.54 11.90 10.29
CA LEU A 86 -12.55 13.36 10.45
C LEU A 86 -11.96 13.79 11.80
N LYS A 87 -12.25 13.06 12.88
CA LYS A 87 -11.68 13.32 14.20
C LYS A 87 -10.16 13.12 14.22
N ARG A 88 -9.65 12.04 13.60
CA ARG A 88 -8.21 11.77 13.51
C ARG A 88 -7.46 12.80 12.70
N THR A 89 -8.09 13.40 11.70
CA THR A 89 -7.48 14.43 10.85
C THR A 89 -7.79 15.85 11.32
N GLY A 90 -8.53 16.04 12.41
CA GLY A 90 -8.87 17.35 12.95
C GLY A 90 -9.80 18.17 12.05
N VAL A 91 -10.61 17.52 11.21
CA VAL A 91 -11.44 18.15 10.19
C VAL A 91 -12.86 18.38 10.74
N THR A 92 -13.29 19.63 10.82
CA THR A 92 -14.62 20.02 11.34
C THR A 92 -15.48 20.80 10.34
N GLY A 93 -14.88 21.51 9.37
CA GLY A 93 -15.57 22.35 8.40
C GLY A 93 -15.65 21.81 6.96
N ARG A 94 -16.60 22.33 6.15
CA ARG A 94 -16.77 21.94 4.73
C ARG A 94 -15.50 22.12 3.88
N PHE A 95 -14.76 23.21 4.07
CA PHE A 95 -13.49 23.47 3.38
C PHE A 95 -12.38 22.51 3.83
N GLN A 96 -12.35 22.14 5.11
CA GLN A 96 -11.40 21.17 5.64
C GLN A 96 -11.68 19.74 5.12
N ILE A 97 -12.93 19.39 4.81
CA ILE A 97 -13.27 18.12 4.16
C ILE A 97 -12.70 18.05 2.73
N ALA A 98 -12.71 19.18 2.00
CA ALA A 98 -12.07 19.24 0.69
C ALA A 98 -10.55 19.08 0.79
N ALA A 99 -9.92 19.77 1.76
CA ALA A 99 -8.49 19.63 2.04
C ALA A 99 -8.11 18.20 2.46
N PHE A 100 -8.94 17.56 3.29
CA PHE A 100 -8.78 16.16 3.69
C PHE A 100 -8.77 15.22 2.48
N ARG A 101 -9.70 15.40 1.54
CA ARG A 101 -9.75 14.59 0.32
C ARG A 101 -8.51 14.80 -0.56
N PHE A 102 -8.04 16.04 -0.66
CA PHE A 102 -6.82 16.36 -1.41
C PHE A 102 -5.57 15.72 -0.78
N ALA A 103 -5.41 15.82 0.54
CA ALA A 103 -4.32 15.15 1.26
C ALA A 103 -4.40 13.62 1.11
N THR A 104 -5.60 13.06 1.23
CA THR A 104 -5.86 11.63 1.02
C THR A 104 -5.46 11.19 -0.40
N PHE A 105 -5.75 12.02 -1.41
CA PHE A 105 -5.37 11.77 -2.80
C PHE A 105 -3.84 11.74 -2.98
N ILE A 106 -3.11 12.72 -2.42
CA ILE A 106 -1.65 12.74 -2.49
C ILE A 106 -1.05 11.49 -1.85
N ILE A 107 -1.54 11.09 -0.67
CA ILE A 107 -1.08 9.88 0.02
C ILE A 107 -1.41 8.63 -0.80
N ALA A 108 -2.60 8.57 -1.42
CA ALA A 108 -2.98 7.46 -2.29
C ALA A 108 -2.05 7.34 -3.50
N ILE A 109 -1.66 8.45 -4.13
CA ILE A 109 -0.69 8.44 -5.23
C ILE A 109 0.66 7.92 -4.77
N ALA A 110 1.19 8.45 -3.67
CA ALA A 110 2.48 8.01 -3.13
C ALA A 110 2.46 6.50 -2.81
N ALA A 111 1.41 6.04 -2.13
CA ALA A 111 1.21 4.63 -1.83
C ALA A 111 1.12 3.77 -3.10
N SER A 112 0.45 4.27 -4.14
CA SER A 112 0.36 3.58 -5.44
C SER A 112 1.70 3.47 -6.14
N PHE A 113 2.49 4.53 -6.11
CA PHE A 113 3.83 4.54 -6.69
C PHE A 113 4.72 3.48 -6.04
N PHE A 114 4.73 3.41 -4.70
CA PHE A 114 5.49 2.39 -3.99
C PHE A 114 4.95 0.98 -4.23
N CYS A 115 3.64 0.81 -4.33
CA CYS A 115 3.03 -0.46 -4.71
C CYS A 115 3.47 -0.90 -6.12
N ALA A 116 3.47 0.02 -7.09
CA ALA A 116 3.92 -0.25 -8.44
C ALA A 116 5.42 -0.61 -8.47
N ALA A 117 6.25 0.10 -7.70
CA ALA A 117 7.67 -0.23 -7.56
C ALA A 117 7.89 -1.66 -7.02
N SER A 118 7.11 -2.08 -6.03
CA SER A 118 7.13 -3.46 -5.52
C SER A 118 6.72 -4.48 -6.59
N CYS A 119 5.67 -4.21 -7.35
CA CYS A 119 5.28 -5.07 -8.47
C CYS A 119 6.38 -5.19 -9.53
N MET A 120 7.10 -4.11 -9.83
CA MET A 120 8.22 -4.14 -10.79
C MET A 120 9.37 -5.04 -10.32
N VAL A 121 9.66 -5.09 -9.02
CA VAL A 121 10.63 -6.03 -8.45
C VAL A 121 10.20 -7.48 -8.68
N ILE A 122 8.93 -7.79 -8.47
CA ILE A 122 8.36 -9.13 -8.67
C ILE A 122 8.41 -9.53 -10.14
N VAL A 123 7.95 -8.65 -11.04
CA VAL A 123 7.97 -8.87 -12.49
C VAL A 123 9.40 -9.08 -12.98
N GLY A 124 10.35 -8.26 -12.55
CA GLY A 124 11.77 -8.43 -12.88
C GLY A 124 12.29 -9.80 -12.49
N ARG A 125 11.90 -10.31 -11.31
CA ARG A 125 12.28 -11.64 -10.86
C ARG A 125 11.63 -12.75 -11.68
N ILE A 126 10.34 -12.63 -12.01
CA ILE A 126 9.63 -13.61 -12.86
C ILE A 126 10.32 -13.69 -14.23
N LEU A 127 10.58 -12.55 -14.87
CA LEU A 127 11.25 -12.50 -16.18
C LEU A 127 12.64 -13.15 -16.16
N GLU A 128 13.39 -12.99 -15.08
CA GLU A 128 14.68 -13.65 -14.90
C GLU A 128 14.56 -15.18 -14.81
N MET A 129 13.56 -15.68 -14.09
CA MET A 129 13.31 -17.13 -13.96
C MET A 129 12.85 -17.72 -15.30
N THR A 130 11.99 -17.02 -16.04
CA THR A 130 11.53 -17.47 -17.36
C THR A 130 12.68 -17.55 -18.37
N LYS A 131 13.61 -16.59 -18.37
CA LYS A 131 14.80 -16.64 -19.25
C LYS A 131 15.69 -17.85 -18.98
N LYS A 132 15.80 -18.30 -17.72
CA LYS A 132 16.58 -19.50 -17.37
C LYS A 132 15.90 -20.81 -17.75
N SER A 133 14.59 -20.83 -17.97
CA SER A 133 13.85 -22.05 -18.31
C SER A 133 13.89 -22.40 -19.81
N VAL A 134 14.33 -21.45 -20.65
CA VAL A 134 14.35 -21.60 -22.11
C VAL A 134 15.75 -21.94 -22.65
N ASN A 135 16.78 -21.81 -21.82
CA ASN A 135 18.16 -22.21 -22.12
C ASN A 135 18.54 -23.46 -21.33
#